data_AF-A0A9K3J769-F1
#
_entry.id   AF-A0A9K3J769-F1
#
_cell.length_a   1.000
_cell.length_b   1.000
_cell.length_c   1.000
_cell.angle_alpha   90.00
_cell.angle_beta   90.00
_cell.angle_gamma   90.00
#
_symmetry.space_group_name_H-M   'P 1'
#
loop_
_entity.id
_entity.type
_entity.pdbx_description
1 polymer ?
#
loop_
_entity_poly.entity_id
_entity_poly.type
_entity_poly.pdbx_seq_one_letter_code
_entity_poly.pdbx_strand_id
1 'polypeptide(L)'
;MHEEFQRRKKQLHNLCIAVKADSLSDLQDVLCCMVLSECVYKRLDAELLQAVNKFKADFDGQVVCLERIQPSSDHVPHRYLLAETGDTLFASFIGTKQYKDMMADANILQGAIFHDDVVEDTDEVFTKNSHPMELMAKRKVLMIFREHLEQSHNKE
;
A
#
# COMPACT_ATOMS: atom_id res chain seq x y z
N MET A 1 -28.08 17.56 12.24
CA MET A 1 -26.95 16.83 12.86
C MET A 1 -27.13 15.30 12.79
N HIS A 2 -28.23 14.72 13.30
CA HIS A 2 -28.45 13.27 13.23
C HIS A 2 -28.60 12.73 11.78
N GLU A 3 -29.37 13.42 10.94
CA GLU A 3 -29.59 13.00 9.54
C GLU A 3 -28.30 13.00 8.70
N GLU A 4 -27.46 14.02 8.88
CA GLU A 4 -26.17 14.14 8.20
C GLU A 4 -25.21 13.03 8.63
N PHE A 5 -25.19 12.69 9.92
CA PHE A 5 -24.43 11.56 10.44
C PHE A 5 -24.89 10.23 9.83
N GLN A 6 -26.20 9.97 9.77
CA GLN A 6 -26.74 8.76 9.15
C GLN A 6 -26.42 8.68 7.65
N ARG A 7 -26.47 9.82 6.94
CA ARG A 7 -26.09 9.91 5.54
C ARG A 7 -24.62 9.56 5.33
N ARG A 8 -23.71 10.14 6.12
CA ARG A 8 -22.27 9.84 6.04
C ARG A 8 -21.97 8.38 6.34
N LYS A 9 -22.60 7.82 7.38
CA LYS A 9 -22.48 6.39 7.72
C LYS A 9 -22.90 5.49 6.56
N LYS A 10 -24.02 5.81 5.90
CA LYS A 10 -24.50 5.06 4.73
C LYS A 10 -23.54 5.17 3.54
N GLN A 11 -22.99 6.36 3.28
CA GLN A 11 -22.02 6.58 2.21
C GLN A 11 -20.74 5.77 2.44
N LEU A 12 -20.21 5.78 3.66
CA LEU A 12 -19.00 5.03 4.02
C LEU A 12 -19.23 3.52 3.89
N HIS A 13 -20.38 3.02 4.35
CA HIS A 13 -20.76 1.61 4.20
C HIS A 13 -20.87 1.18 2.73
N ASN A 14 -21.54 2.00 1.90
CA ASN A 14 -21.63 1.74 0.47
C ASN A 14 -20.25 1.74 -0.20
N LEU A 15 -19.34 2.62 0.24
CA LEU A 15 -17.99 2.68 -0.29
C LEU A 15 -17.18 1.44 0.08
N CYS A 16 -17.26 0.98 1.34
CA CYS A 16 -16.67 -0.31 1.76
C CYS A 16 -17.12 -1.45 0.84
N ILE A 17 -18.43 -1.55 0.56
CA ILE A 17 -18.97 -2.58 -0.35
C ILE A 17 -18.40 -2.43 -1.76
N ALA A 18 -18.37 -1.20 -2.30
CA ALA A 18 -17.92 -0.94 -3.66
C ALA A 18 -16.45 -1.31 -3.89
N VAL A 19 -15.60 -1.09 -2.89
CA VAL A 19 -14.17 -1.45 -2.96
C VAL A 19 -13.86 -2.82 -2.36
N LYS A 20 -14.88 -3.58 -1.93
CA LYS A 20 -14.74 -4.88 -1.25
C LYS A 20 -13.83 -4.83 -0.01
N ALA A 21 -13.94 -3.74 0.77
CA ALA A 21 -13.27 -3.62 2.05
C ALA A 21 -14.16 -4.20 3.16
N ASP A 22 -13.60 -5.10 3.97
CA ASP A 22 -14.32 -5.77 5.06
C ASP A 22 -14.51 -4.87 6.28
N SER A 23 -13.65 -3.86 6.44
CA SER A 23 -13.68 -2.92 7.54
C SER A 23 -13.42 -1.47 7.09
N LEU A 24 -13.66 -0.51 8.00
CA LEU A 24 -13.24 0.87 7.78
C LEU A 24 -11.73 0.99 7.64
N SER A 25 -10.95 0.22 8.41
CA SER A 25 -9.49 0.20 8.31
C SER A 25 -9.05 -0.25 6.92
N ASP A 26 -9.66 -1.30 6.39
CA ASP A 26 -9.36 -1.77 5.02
C ASP A 26 -9.75 -0.74 3.97
N LEU A 27 -10.89 -0.05 4.16
CA LEU A 27 -11.28 1.05 3.28
C LEU A 27 -10.25 2.19 3.31
N GLN A 28 -9.76 2.57 4.49
CA GLN A 28 -8.73 3.60 4.64
C GLN A 28 -7.42 3.17 3.97
N ASP A 29 -6.98 1.93 4.17
CA ASP A 29 -5.78 1.38 3.52
C ASP A 29 -5.92 1.38 2.00
N VAL A 30 -7.07 0.95 1.47
CA VAL A 30 -7.37 0.95 0.04
C VAL A 30 -7.33 2.37 -0.54
N LEU A 31 -7.94 3.35 0.14
CA LEU A 31 -7.93 4.74 -0.32
C LEU A 31 -6.54 5.38 -0.23
N CYS A 32 -5.78 5.09 0.83
CA CYS A 32 -4.36 5.45 0.94
C CYS A 32 -3.58 4.87 -0.25
N CYS A 33 -3.81 3.60 -0.61
CA CYS A 33 -3.18 2.98 -1.78
C CYS A 33 -3.53 3.70 -3.07
N MET A 34 -4.80 4.06 -3.29
CA MET A 34 -5.21 4.81 -4.48
C MET A 34 -4.47 6.15 -4.57
N VAL A 35 -4.41 6.92 -3.48
CA VAL A 35 -3.72 8.21 -3.42
C VAL A 35 -2.23 8.06 -3.70
N LEU A 36 -1.56 7.09 -3.05
CA LEU A 36 -0.13 6.84 -3.25
C LEU A 36 0.18 6.33 -4.66
N SER A 37 -0.73 5.55 -5.27
CA SER A 37 -0.58 5.06 -6.65
C SER A 37 -0.68 6.17 -7.69
N GLU A 38 -1.36 7.28 -7.36
CA GLU A 38 -1.43 8.46 -8.22
C GLU A 38 -0.26 9.42 -7.95
N CYS A 39 0.16 9.56 -6.68
CA CYS A 39 1.20 10.50 -6.29
C CYS A 39 2.62 10.02 -6.63
N VAL A 40 2.88 8.71 -6.73
CA VAL A 40 4.22 8.18 -7.04
C VAL A 40 4.77 8.61 -8.41
N TYR A 41 3.88 9.03 -9.33
CA TYR A 41 4.26 9.53 -10.66
C TYR A 41 4.68 11.00 -10.68
N LYS A 42 4.52 11.75 -9.58
CA LYS A 42 4.90 13.17 -9.53
C LYS A 42 6.44 13.27 -9.53
N ARG A 43 6.98 14.12 -10.41
CA ARG A 43 8.43 14.20 -10.64
C ARG A 43 9.16 15.04 -9.60
N LEU A 44 8.48 16.03 -9.03
CA LEU A 44 9.03 16.90 -8.01
C LEU A 44 8.40 16.55 -6.67
N ASP A 45 9.21 16.47 -5.62
CA ASP A 45 8.74 16.13 -4.28
C ASP A 45 7.72 17.16 -3.75
N ALA A 46 7.88 18.43 -4.13
CA ALA A 46 6.91 19.47 -3.81
C ALA A 46 5.53 19.23 -4.45
N GLU A 47 5.51 18.80 -5.73
CA GLU A 47 4.26 18.46 -6.42
C GLU A 47 3.61 17.21 -5.81
N LEU A 48 4.42 16.23 -5.41
CA LEU A 48 3.97 15.02 -4.72
C LEU A 48 3.28 15.40 -3.40
N LEU A 49 3.96 16.15 -2.54
CA LEU A 49 3.41 16.54 -1.23
C LEU A 49 2.17 17.42 -1.38
N GLN A 50 2.15 18.33 -2.36
CA GLN A 50 0.98 19.14 -2.66
C GLN A 50 -0.21 18.26 -3.10
N ALA A 51 0.02 17.28 -3.98
CA ALA A 51 -1.01 16.37 -4.43
C ALA A 51 -1.57 15.53 -3.27
N VAL A 52 -0.70 14.98 -2.41
CA VAL A 52 -1.17 14.20 -1.26
C VAL A 52 -1.97 15.06 -0.30
N ASN A 53 -1.50 16.28 0.02
CA ASN A 53 -2.23 17.18 0.90
C ASN A 53 -3.60 17.58 0.33
N LYS A 54 -3.68 17.77 -1.00
CA LYS A 54 -4.96 17.99 -1.68
C LYS A 54 -5.91 16.80 -1.48
N PHE A 55 -5.45 15.58 -1.72
CA PHE A 55 -6.28 14.40 -1.50
C PHE A 55 -6.71 14.27 -0.03
N LYS A 56 -5.80 14.48 0.93
CA LYS A 56 -6.15 14.48 2.36
C LYS A 56 -7.27 15.49 2.67
N ALA A 57 -7.20 16.69 2.10
CA ALA A 57 -8.23 17.71 2.26
C ALA A 57 -9.57 17.31 1.62
N ASP A 58 -9.55 16.69 0.44
CA ASP A 58 -10.74 16.22 -0.27
C ASP A 58 -11.50 15.11 0.51
N PHE A 59 -10.83 14.42 1.45
CA PHE A 59 -11.41 13.40 2.34
C PHE A 59 -11.60 13.87 3.79
N ASP A 60 -11.66 15.19 4.02
CA ASP A 60 -11.78 15.83 5.35
C ASP A 60 -10.71 15.37 6.37
N GLY A 61 -9.60 14.81 5.89
CA GLY A 61 -8.52 14.25 6.72
C GLY A 61 -8.90 13.07 7.61
N GLN A 62 -10.12 12.51 7.49
CA GLN A 62 -10.61 11.41 8.34
C GLN A 62 -10.50 10.04 7.69
N VAL A 63 -10.60 9.99 6.35
CA VAL A 63 -10.60 8.73 5.60
C VAL A 63 -9.23 8.43 4.99
N VAL A 64 -8.47 9.46 4.62
CA VAL A 64 -7.08 9.32 4.14
C VAL A 64 -6.14 9.99 5.13
N CYS A 65 -5.47 9.17 5.94
CA CYS A 65 -4.65 9.62 7.08
C CYS A 65 -3.17 9.28 6.89
N LEU A 66 -2.51 9.84 5.88
CA LEU A 66 -1.06 9.66 5.70
C LEU A 66 -0.29 10.57 6.68
N GLU A 67 0.45 9.98 7.62
CA GLU A 67 1.19 10.69 8.66
C GLU A 67 2.58 11.11 8.21
N ARG A 68 3.29 10.18 7.56
CA ARG A 68 4.64 10.38 7.04
C ARG A 68 4.70 9.94 5.60
N ILE A 69 5.49 10.66 4.81
CA ILE A 69 5.68 10.41 3.39
C ILE A 69 7.14 10.65 3.07
N GLN A 70 7.78 9.67 2.44
CA GLN A 70 9.18 9.74 2.04
C GLN A 70 9.32 9.26 0.59
N PRO A 71 9.51 10.19 -0.36
CA PRO A 71 9.91 9.80 -1.71
C PRO A 71 11.33 9.20 -1.68
N SER A 72 11.60 8.28 -2.61
CA SER A 72 12.93 7.74 -2.84
C SER A 72 13.90 8.86 -3.22
N SER A 73 15.16 8.71 -2.83
CA SER A 73 16.20 9.68 -3.19
C SER A 73 16.53 9.65 -4.68
N ASP A 74 17.00 10.78 -5.21
CA ASP A 74 17.33 11.00 -6.63
C ASP A 74 18.38 10.04 -7.21
N HIS A 75 19.20 9.41 -6.35
CA HIS A 75 20.25 8.48 -6.77
C HIS A 75 19.77 7.04 -6.96
N VAL A 76 18.50 6.75 -6.63
CA VAL A 76 17.94 5.40 -6.80
C VAL A 76 17.42 5.23 -8.23
N PRO A 77 17.75 4.12 -8.93
CA PRO A 77 17.33 3.90 -10.31
C PRO A 77 15.80 3.86 -10.52
N HIS A 78 15.07 3.34 -9.53
CA HIS A 78 13.62 3.23 -9.57
C HIS A 78 13.00 4.07 -8.47
N ARG A 79 12.12 5.00 -8.87
CA ARG A 79 11.43 5.86 -7.92
C ARG A 79 10.35 5.09 -7.18
N TYR A 80 10.34 5.21 -5.86
CA TYR A 80 9.32 4.67 -4.99
C TYR A 80 8.91 5.70 -3.92
N LEU A 81 7.80 5.45 -3.25
CA LEU A 81 7.23 6.31 -2.22
C LEU A 81 6.90 5.45 -1.01
N LEU A 82 7.48 5.77 0.14
CA LEU A 82 7.11 5.18 1.42
C LEU A 82 6.12 6.10 2.14
N ALA A 83 5.14 5.50 2.80
CA ALA A 83 4.25 6.25 3.68
C ALA A 83 3.82 5.43 4.90
N GLU A 84 3.48 6.10 5.99
CA GLU A 84 3.05 5.48 7.25
C GLU A 84 1.71 6.06 7.69
N THR A 85 0.83 5.18 8.17
CA THR A 85 -0.43 5.49 8.83
C THR A 85 -0.65 4.47 9.95
N GLY A 86 -0.66 4.89 11.21
CA GLY A 86 -0.84 3.96 12.33
C GLY A 86 0.18 2.81 12.32
N ASP A 87 -0.32 1.58 12.16
CA ASP A 87 0.46 0.33 12.09
C ASP A 87 0.73 -0.17 10.66
N THR A 88 0.30 0.60 9.64
CA THR A 88 0.50 0.27 8.23
C THR A 88 1.64 1.08 7.61
N LEU A 89 2.59 0.35 7.00
CA LEU A 89 3.65 0.90 6.14
C LEU A 89 3.29 0.61 4.68
N PHE A 90 3.20 1.66 3.86
CA PHE A 90 2.95 1.57 2.43
C PHE A 90 4.25 1.76 1.64
N ALA A 91 4.43 0.97 0.59
CA ALA A 91 5.47 1.16 -0.40
C ALA A 91 4.84 1.19 -1.80
N SER A 92 4.86 2.36 -2.45
CA SER A 92 4.33 2.56 -3.80
C SER A 92 5.45 2.68 -4.81
N PHE A 93 5.37 1.95 -5.91
CA PHE A 93 6.36 1.93 -6.97
C PHE A 93 5.77 2.50 -8.25
N ILE A 94 6.59 3.20 -9.04
CA ILE A 94 6.22 3.53 -10.41
C ILE A 94 6.10 2.22 -11.18
N GLY A 95 4.92 1.93 -11.73
CA GLY A 95 4.74 0.78 -12.59
C GLY A 95 5.43 0.91 -13.94
N THR A 96 5.57 -0.21 -14.64
CA THR A 96 6.21 -0.26 -15.94
C THR A 96 5.29 0.33 -17.02
N LYS A 97 5.90 0.90 -18.08
CA LYS A 97 5.16 1.46 -19.21
C LYS A 97 4.88 0.45 -20.32
N GLN A 98 5.65 -0.64 -20.36
CA GLN A 98 5.48 -1.67 -21.38
C GLN A 98 4.93 -2.93 -20.73
N TYR A 99 3.85 -3.49 -21.29
CA TYR A 99 3.30 -4.78 -20.88
C TYR A 99 4.35 -5.90 -20.86
N LYS A 100 5.36 -5.80 -21.73
CA LYS A 100 6.50 -6.73 -21.79
C LYS A 100 7.40 -6.66 -20.55
N ASP A 101 7.58 -5.47 -19.99
CA ASP A 101 8.35 -5.28 -18.75
C ASP A 101 7.57 -5.87 -17.57
N MET A 102 6.23 -5.73 -17.56
CA MET A 102 5.41 -6.37 -16.53
C MET A 102 5.52 -7.91 -16.60
N MET A 103 5.46 -8.51 -17.79
CA MET A 103 5.60 -9.97 -17.93
C MET A 103 7.01 -10.48 -17.62
N ALA A 104 8.03 -9.63 -17.72
CA ALA A 104 9.42 -9.98 -17.39
C ALA A 104 9.71 -9.80 -15.88
N ASP A 105 9.20 -8.72 -15.27
CA ASP A 105 9.39 -8.41 -13.85
C ASP A 105 8.41 -9.17 -12.94
N ALA A 106 7.23 -9.51 -13.47
CA ALA A 106 6.29 -10.39 -12.79
C ALA A 106 6.89 -11.80 -12.82
N ASN A 107 7.59 -12.09 -11.73
CA ASN A 107 8.17 -13.36 -11.36
C ASN A 107 7.07 -14.43 -11.11
N ILE A 108 6.07 -14.51 -11.99
CA ILE A 108 4.88 -15.39 -11.95
C ILE A 108 5.29 -16.88 -11.97
N LEU A 109 6.57 -17.17 -12.28
CA LEU A 109 7.16 -18.50 -12.29
C LEU A 109 8.16 -18.78 -11.15
N GLN A 110 8.50 -17.81 -10.30
CA GLN A 110 9.29 -18.13 -9.10
C GLN A 110 8.33 -18.51 -7.97
N GLY A 111 8.45 -19.78 -7.55
CA GLY A 111 7.82 -20.30 -6.34
C GLY A 111 8.18 -19.46 -5.11
N ALA A 112 7.42 -19.66 -4.03
CA ALA A 112 7.52 -18.88 -2.79
C ALA A 112 8.98 -18.55 -2.41
N ILE A 113 9.31 -17.26 -2.39
CA ILE A 113 10.63 -16.74 -2.00
C ILE A 113 10.91 -17.03 -0.52
N PHE A 114 9.86 -17.26 0.27
CA PHE A 114 9.98 -17.82 1.61
C PHE A 114 9.88 -19.34 1.50
N HIS A 115 11.03 -20.00 1.46
CA HIS A 115 11.07 -21.40 1.87
C HIS A 115 10.89 -21.38 3.40
N ASP A 116 9.74 -21.83 3.87
CA ASP A 116 9.67 -22.39 5.22
C ASP A 116 10.50 -23.67 5.13
N ASP A 117 11.74 -23.62 5.63
CA ASP A 117 12.53 -24.82 5.90
C ASP A 117 11.81 -25.62 7.00
N VAL A 118 10.71 -26.29 6.65
CA VAL A 118 10.19 -27.43 7.40
C VAL A 118 11.07 -28.61 7.01
N VAL A 119 12.26 -28.66 7.59
CA VAL A 119 12.94 -29.93 7.79
C VAL A 119 12.38 -30.52 9.08
N GLU A 120 11.50 -31.50 8.91
CA GLU A 120 11.04 -32.41 9.96
C GLU A 120 12.23 -33.08 10.66
N ASP A 121 12.07 -33.19 11.98
CA ASP A 121 12.69 -34.13 12.92
C ASP A 121 14.21 -34.32 12.91
N THR A 122 14.83 -33.78 13.96
CA THR A 122 15.76 -34.59 14.75
C THR A 122 15.60 -34.22 16.23
N ASP A 123 15.05 -35.16 17.00
CA ASP A 123 15.17 -35.19 18.46
C ASP A 123 16.64 -34.97 18.84
N GLU A 124 16.94 -33.95 19.65
CA GLU A 124 17.85 -34.08 20.78
C GLU A 124 17.77 -32.87 21.73
N VAL A 125 17.41 -33.21 22.96
CA VAL A 125 17.34 -32.41 24.18
C VAL A 125 18.55 -31.48 24.37
N PHE A 126 18.32 -30.18 24.55
CA PHE A 126 19.08 -29.39 25.53
C PHE A 126 18.26 -28.24 26.15
N THR A 127 18.42 -28.14 27.46
CA THR A 127 17.71 -27.39 28.49
C THR A 127 17.74 -25.86 28.37
N LYS A 128 16.59 -25.26 28.72
CA LYS A 128 16.37 -23.97 29.44
C LYS A 128 17.37 -22.83 29.18
N ASN A 129 16.87 -21.73 28.62
CA ASN A 129 16.81 -20.45 29.35
C ASN A 129 15.73 -19.53 28.79
N SER A 130 14.92 -19.00 29.70
CA SER A 130 13.80 -18.10 29.52
C SER A 130 14.24 -16.66 29.24
N HIS A 131 13.65 -16.04 28.22
CA HIS A 131 13.39 -14.60 28.19
C HIS A 131 12.09 -14.35 27.42
N PRO A 132 11.13 -13.55 27.90
CA PRO A 132 9.97 -13.17 27.09
C PRO A 132 10.49 -12.28 25.95
N MET A 133 10.37 -12.74 24.71
CA MET A 133 10.43 -11.84 23.56
C MET A 133 9.25 -10.89 23.69
N GLU A 134 9.60 -9.63 23.88
CA GLU A 134 8.80 -8.45 23.61
C GLU A 134 7.85 -8.72 22.44
N LEU A 135 6.56 -8.51 22.67
CA LEU A 135 5.48 -8.68 21.70
C LEU A 135 5.77 -7.74 20.51
N MET A 136 6.54 -8.21 19.52
CA MET A 136 6.86 -7.43 18.33
C MET A 136 5.54 -7.05 17.67
N ALA A 137 5.22 -5.76 17.69
CA ALA A 137 4.04 -5.23 17.03
C ALA A 137 4.13 -5.61 15.55
N LYS A 138 3.24 -6.49 15.10
CA LYS A 138 3.12 -6.87 13.70
C LYS A 138 2.69 -5.62 12.93
N ARG A 139 3.57 -5.07 12.08
CA ARG A 139 3.23 -3.99 11.16
C ARG A 139 2.67 -4.57 9.87
N LYS A 140 1.57 -3.99 9.37
CA LYS A 140 1.03 -4.31 8.05
C LYS A 140 1.91 -3.64 6.99
N VAL A 141 2.40 -4.39 6.00
CA VAL A 141 3.14 -3.83 4.87
C VAL A 141 2.31 -4.01 3.61
N LEU A 142 2.04 -2.91 2.90
CA LEU A 142 1.26 -2.92 1.68
C LEU A 142 2.09 -2.37 0.52
N MET A 143 2.35 -3.24 -0.47
CA MET A 143 3.08 -2.88 -1.69
C MET A 143 2.10 -2.55 -2.81
N ILE A 144 2.31 -1.41 -3.45
CA ILE A 144 1.41 -0.88 -4.48
C ILE A 144 2.15 -0.88 -5.81
N PHE A 145 1.65 -1.67 -6.75
CA PHE A 145 2.08 -1.70 -8.14
C PHE A 145 0.91 -1.27 -9.02
N ARG A 146 1.10 -0.21 -9.81
CA ARG A 146 0.07 0.27 -10.75
C ARG A 146 0.50 -0.02 -12.17
N GLU A 147 -0.27 -0.83 -12.90
CA GLU A 147 -0.04 -1.06 -14.32
C GLU A 147 -0.36 0.21 -15.13
N HIS A 148 0.55 0.63 -16.00
CA HIS A 148 0.28 1.74 -16.92
C HIS A 148 -0.46 1.20 -18.16
N LEU A 149 -1.80 1.26 -18.15
CA LEU A 149 -2.60 0.93 -19.31
C LEU A 149 -2.55 2.10 -20.32
N GLU A 150 -1.75 1.96 -21.38
CA GLU A 150 -1.86 2.85 -22.54
C GLU A 150 -3.25 2.65 -23.18
N GLN A 151 -4.09 3.69 -23.14
CA GLN A 151 -5.29 3.72 -23.95
C GLN A 151 -4.88 3.87 -25.41
N SER A 152 -5.00 2.79 -26.17
CA SER A 152 -4.89 2.79 -27.62
C SER A 152 -6.00 3.69 -28.20
N HIS A 153 -5.72 4.98 -28.37
CA HIS A 153 -6.53 5.84 -29.22
C HIS A 153 -6.32 5.41 -30.67
N ASN A 154 -7.20 4.54 -31.14
CA ASN A 154 -7.33 4.24 -32.56
C ASN A 154 -7.86 5.51 -33.24
N LYS A 155 -6.99 6.21 -33.97
CA LYS A 155 -7.41 7.24 -34.93
C LYS A 155 -7.74 6.52 -36.23
N GLU A 156 -9.03 6.41 -36.53
CA GLU A 156 -9.49 6.31 -37.93
C GLU A 156 -9.39 7.67 -38.61
#